data_AF-A0A0F9TTR4-F1
#
_entry.id   AF-A0A0F9TTR4-F1
#
_cell.length_a   1.000
_cell.length_b   1.000
_cell.length_c   1.000
_cell.angle_alpha   90.00
_cell.angle_beta   90.00
_cell.angle_gamma   90.00
#
_symmetry.space_group_name_H-M   'P 1'
#
loop_
_entity.id
_entity.type
_entity.pdbx_description
1 polymer ?
#
loop_
_entity_poly.entity_id
_entity_poly.type
_entity_poly.pdbx_seq_one_letter_code
_entity_poly.pdbx_strand_id
1 'polypeptide(L)'
;MPKFKIGDQIKYNPGHYDVEYGFITKVKESNESAFCRFWSNYQGGQLRTMTNSESCNFRDIKKCNTNIPQVTIDAWLKHLGYNKEEATND
;
A
#
# COMPACT_ATOMS: atom_id res chain seq x y z
N MET A 1 14.02 -1.46 -12.80
CA MET A 1 12.74 -0.78 -12.50
C MET A 1 12.28 -1.27 -11.15
N PRO A 2 11.80 -0.38 -10.26
CA PRO A 2 11.44 -0.76 -8.92
C PRO A 2 10.28 -1.77 -8.94
N LYS A 3 10.36 -2.82 -8.11
CA LYS A 3 9.37 -3.90 -8.06
C LYS A 3 7.97 -3.34 -7.75
N PHE A 4 7.94 -2.28 -6.94
CA PHE A 4 6.76 -1.60 -6.47
C PHE A 4 6.95 -0.07 -6.54
N LYS A 5 5.86 0.68 -6.57
CA LYS A 5 5.86 2.14 -6.47
C LYS A 5 4.74 2.65 -5.56
N ILE A 6 4.85 3.90 -5.12
CA ILE A 6 3.80 4.57 -4.34
C ILE A 6 2.49 4.56 -5.13
N GLY A 7 1.42 4.16 -4.44
CA GLY A 7 0.07 4.01 -5.00
C GLY A 7 -0.21 2.68 -5.69
N ASP A 8 0.79 1.79 -5.83
CA ASP A 8 0.50 0.42 -6.27
C ASP A 8 -0.45 -0.23 -5.26
N GLN A 9 -1.57 -0.75 -5.77
CA GLN A 9 -2.50 -1.55 -5.00
C GLN A 9 -1.92 -2.94 -4.77
N ILE A 10 -2.05 -3.44 -3.55
CA ILE A 10 -1.45 -4.69 -3.11
C ILE A 10 -2.44 -5.55 -2.33
N LYS A 11 -2.24 -6.86 -2.48
CA LYS A 11 -2.76 -7.89 -1.60
C LYS A 11 -1.62 -8.29 -0.67
N TYR A 12 -1.84 -8.18 0.63
CA TYR A 12 -0.93 -8.66 1.66
C TYR A 12 -1.39 -10.04 2.14
N ASN A 13 -0.46 -10.98 2.17
CA ASN A 13 -0.64 -12.34 2.65
C ASN A 13 0.64 -12.78 3.38
N PRO A 14 0.72 -12.59 4.71
CA PRO A 14 1.85 -13.01 5.52
C PRO A 14 1.89 -14.52 5.84
N GLY A 15 1.11 -15.34 5.14
CA GLY A 15 1.07 -16.80 5.33
C GLY A 15 0.08 -17.26 6.40
N HIS A 16 -0.90 -16.42 6.76
CA HIS A 16 -2.05 -16.77 7.62
C HIS A 16 -3.36 -16.45 6.89
N TYR A 17 -4.48 -16.91 7.44
CA TYR A 17 -5.81 -16.80 6.81
C TYR A 17 -6.30 -15.36 6.54
N ASP A 18 -5.67 -14.37 7.16
CA ASP A 18 -6.05 -12.97 7.04
C ASP A 18 -5.34 -12.29 5.85
N VAL A 19 -6.05 -12.28 4.72
CA VAL A 19 -5.68 -11.50 3.55
C VAL A 19 -6.14 -10.07 3.73
N GLU A 20 -5.22 -9.12 3.57
CA GLU A 20 -5.54 -7.69 3.58
C GLU A 20 -5.28 -7.06 2.21
N TYR A 21 -6.03 -5.99 1.91
CA TYR A 21 -5.87 -5.23 0.68
C TYR A 21 -5.51 -3.79 1.04
N GLY A 22 -4.57 -3.24 0.27
CA GLY A 22 -3.93 -1.99 0.60
C GLY A 22 -3.24 -1.33 -0.58
N PHE A 23 -2.50 -0.27 -0.28
CA PHE A 23 -1.64 0.42 -1.25
C PHE A 23 -0.33 0.84 -0.62
N ILE A 24 0.69 1.02 -1.46
CA ILE A 24 2.04 1.39 -1.04
C ILE A 24 2.13 2.90 -0.82
N THR A 25 2.66 3.33 0.33
CA THR A 25 2.90 4.73 0.68
C THR A 25 4.37 5.12 0.60
N LYS A 26 5.29 4.16 0.74
CA LYS A 26 6.74 4.36 0.57
C LYS A 26 7.43 3.03 0.25
N VAL A 27 8.45 3.06 -0.60
CA VAL A 27 9.26 1.89 -0.96
C VAL A 27 10.61 1.97 -0.23
N LYS A 28 11.11 0.83 0.26
CA LYS A 28 12.44 0.66 0.86
C LYS A 28 13.13 -0.53 0.20
N GLU A 29 13.73 -0.30 -0.97
CA GLU A 29 14.31 -1.39 -1.78
C GLU A 29 15.47 -2.09 -1.07
N SER A 30 16.32 -1.34 -0.36
CA SER A 30 17.44 -1.87 0.43
C SER A 30 17.03 -2.91 1.47
N ASN A 31 15.79 -2.85 1.97
CA ASN A 31 15.25 -3.75 2.98
C ASN A 31 14.18 -4.70 2.42
N GLU A 32 14.07 -4.83 1.09
CA GLU A 32 13.03 -5.60 0.40
C GLU A 32 11.63 -5.40 0.99
N SER A 33 11.29 -4.14 1.32
CA SER A 33 10.07 -3.81 2.03
C SER A 33 9.43 -2.51 1.54
N ALA A 34 8.16 -2.32 1.90
CA ALA A 34 7.42 -1.11 1.66
C ALA A 34 6.57 -0.76 2.89
N PHE A 35 6.26 0.51 3.06
CA PHE A 35 5.20 0.93 3.94
C PHE A 35 3.86 0.88 3.19
N CYS A 36 2.88 0.20 3.78
CA CYS A 36 1.55 -0.01 3.23
C CYS A 36 0.47 0.64 4.10
N ARG A 37 -0.66 0.99 3.49
CA ARG A 37 -1.92 1.29 4.18
C ARG A 37 -2.97 0.30 3.72
N PHE A 38 -3.77 -0.19 4.66
CA PHE A 38 -4.83 -1.16 4.42
C PHE A 38 -6.21 -0.52 4.59
N TRP A 39 -7.18 -1.02 3.83
CA TRP A 39 -8.58 -0.65 3.99
C TRP A 39 -9.40 -1.83 4.51
N SER A 40 -10.50 -1.51 5.18
CA SER A 40 -11.44 -2.50 5.70
C SER A 40 -12.33 -3.04 4.59
N ASN A 41 -12.35 -4.36 4.42
CA ASN A 41 -13.30 -5.04 3.56
C ASN A 41 -14.74 -5.00 4.11
N TYR A 42 -14.89 -4.77 5.41
CA TYR A 42 -16.19 -4.74 6.10
C TYR A 42 -16.85 -3.36 6.09
N GLN A 43 -16.07 -2.28 5.93
CA GLN A 43 -16.56 -0.89 5.94
C GLN A 43 -16.54 -0.24 4.55
N GLY A 44 -16.86 -1.02 3.52
CA GLY A 44 -16.98 -0.50 2.15
C GLY A 44 -15.69 0.09 1.58
N GLY A 45 -14.52 -0.44 2.00
CA GLY A 45 -13.24 0.03 1.48
C GLY A 45 -12.69 1.29 2.14
N GLN A 46 -13.17 1.67 3.32
CA GLN A 46 -12.56 2.78 4.07
C GLN A 46 -11.19 2.40 4.63
N LEU A 47 -10.27 3.37 4.71
CA LEU A 47 -8.97 3.21 5.35
C LEU A 47 -9.14 2.66 6.78
N ARG A 48 -8.44 1.57 7.10
CA ARG A 48 -8.49 0.93 8.42
C ARG A 48 -7.92 1.84 9.51
N THR A 49 -6.88 2.60 9.18
CA THR A 49 -6.27 3.59 10.07
C THR A 49 -5.76 4.80 9.29
N MET A 50 -6.06 5.99 9.82
CA MET A 50 -5.54 7.26 9.31
C MET A 50 -4.13 7.55 9.85
N THR A 51 -3.72 6.93 10.95
CA THR A 51 -2.53 7.37 11.69
C THR A 51 -1.24 6.73 11.19
N ASN A 52 -1.18 5.40 11.01
CA ASN A 52 0.09 4.70 10.76
C ASN A 52 0.10 3.84 9.49
N SER A 53 1.23 3.84 8.77
CA SER A 53 1.53 2.83 7.76
C SER A 53 2.23 1.63 8.41
N GLU A 54 2.05 0.47 7.81
CA GLU A 54 2.63 -0.79 8.29
C GLU A 54 3.75 -1.24 7.36
N SER A 55 4.82 -1.81 7.91
CA SER A 55 5.93 -2.33 7.11
C SER A 55 5.58 -3.70 6.55
N CYS A 56 5.62 -3.83 5.23
CA CYS A 56 5.34 -5.05 4.48
C CYS A 56 6.62 -5.55 3.81
N ASN A 57 6.94 -6.84 3.94
CA ASN A 57 8.00 -7.46 3.15
C ASN A 57 7.51 -7.78 1.73
N PHE A 58 8.37 -7.60 0.72
CA PHE A 58 8.06 -7.86 -0.70
C PHE A 58 7.69 -9.30 -1.02
N ARG A 59 8.00 -10.27 -0.15
CA ARG A 59 7.58 -11.67 -0.28
C ARG A 59 6.11 -11.87 0.10
N ASP A 60 5.60 -11.01 0.98
CA ASP A 60 4.27 -11.12 1.58
C ASP A 60 3.24 -10.24 0.86
N ILE A 61 3.66 -9.40 -0.09
CA ILE A 61 2.79 -8.55 -0.90
C ILE A 61 2.84 -8.89 -2.40
N LYS A 62 1.70 -8.77 -3.07
CA LYS A 62 1.58 -8.88 -4.53
C LYS A 62 0.74 -7.74 -5.07
N LYS A 63 1.10 -7.18 -6.23
CA LYS A 63 0.24 -6.20 -6.91
C LYS A 63 -1.10 -6.84 -7.25
N CYS A 64 -2.18 -6.13 -7.01
CA CYS A 64 -3.51 -6.57 -7.39
C CYS A 64 -4.39 -5.39 -7.78
N ASN A 65 -5.29 -5.60 -8.73
CA ASN A 65 -6.37 -4.67 -8.97
C ASN A 65 -7.50 -4.99 -7.99
N THR A 66 -7.98 -3.98 -7.29
CA THR A 66 -9.10 -4.12 -6.36
C THR A 66 -10.32 -3.38 -6.90
N ASN A 67 -11.45 -3.51 -6.22
CA ASN A 67 -12.65 -2.74 -6.55
C ASN A 67 -12.53 -1.26 -6.16
N ILE A 68 -11.46 -0.85 -5.48
CA ILE A 68 -11.18 0.55 -5.16
C ILE A 68 -10.53 1.22 -6.38
N PRO A 69 -11.19 2.25 -6.96
CA PRO A 69 -10.62 2.98 -8.09
C PRO A 69 -9.28 3.63 -7.72
N GLN A 70 -8.34 3.68 -8.66
CA GLN A 70 -7.03 4.30 -8.41
C GLN A 70 -7.14 5.77 -8.00
N VAL A 71 -8.14 6.50 -8.50
CA VAL A 71 -8.42 7.90 -8.10
C VAL A 71 -8.69 8.03 -6.59
N THR A 72 -9.30 7.01 -5.98
CA THR A 72 -9.53 6.98 -4.53
C THR A 72 -8.22 6.79 -3.77
N ILE A 73 -7.35 5.89 -4.23
CA ILE A 73 -6.00 5.69 -3.67
C ILE A 73 -5.19 6.98 -3.74
N ASP A 74 -5.26 7.66 -4.88
CA ASP A 74 -4.55 8.90 -5.13
C ASP A 74 -5.06 10.05 -4.24
N ALA A 75 -6.37 10.11 -4.00
CA ALA A 75 -6.97 11.04 -3.05
C ALA A 75 -6.51 10.78 -1.62
N TRP A 76 -6.41 9.52 -1.19
CA TRP A 76 -5.87 9.17 0.14
C TRP A 76 -4.39 9.50 0.27
N LEU A 77 -3.57 9.18 -0.73
CA LEU A 77 -2.14 9.55 -0.73
C LEU A 77 -1.97 11.06 -0.57
N LYS A 78 -2.74 11.85 -1.32
CA LYS A 78 -2.74 13.32 -1.21
C LYS A 78 -3.18 13.79 0.17
N HIS A 79 -4.26 13.25 0.71
CA HIS A 79 -4.77 13.63 2.03
C HIS A 79 -3.79 13.30 3.16
N LEU A 80 -3.06 12.18 3.03
CA LEU A 80 -2.04 11.73 3.98
C LEU A 80 -0.66 12.41 3.77
N GLY A 81 -0.51 13.24 2.75
CA GLY A 81 0.73 13.97 2.47
C GLY A 81 1.84 13.14 1.80
N TYR A 82 1.51 12.03 1.13
CA TYR A 82 2.48 11.22 0.38
C TYR A 82 2.66 11.75 -1.05
N ASN A 83 3.89 12.09 -1.41
CA ASN A 83 4.25 12.52 -2.76
C ASN A 83 4.66 11.32 -3.63
N LYS A 84 4.00 11.15 -4.78
CA LYS A 84 4.35 10.10 -5.75
C LYS A 84 5.73 10.30 -6.41
N GLU A 85 6.27 11.52 -6.34
CA GLU A 85 7.48 11.94 -7.04
C GLU A 85 8.78 11.66 -6.24
N GLU A 86 8.69 11.40 -4.94
CA GLU A 86 9.87 11.19 -4.07
C GLU A 86 10.42 9.74 -4.07
N ALA A 87 9.86 8.85 -4.90
CA ALA A 87 10.18 7.42 -4.89
C ALA A 87 11.48 7.02 -5.62
N THR A 88 12.40 7.95 -5.91
CA THR A 88 13.61 7.68 -6.73
C THR A 88 14.95 7.91 -6.04
N ASN A 89 15.00 8.34 -4.78
CA ASN A 89 16.27 8.64 -4.11
C ASN A 89 16.37 7.97 -2.73
N ASP A 90 16.63 6.66 -2.72
CA ASP A 90 17.37 5.99 -1.63
C ASP A 90 18.00 4.69 -2.17
#